data_AF-A0A257KX19-F1
#
_entry.id   AF-A0A257KX19-F1
#
_cell.length_a   1.000
_cell.length_b   1.000
_cell.length_c   1.000
_cell.angle_alpha   90.00
_cell.angle_beta   90.00
_cell.angle_gamma   90.00
#
_symmetry.space_group_name_H-M   'P 1'
#
loop_
_entity.id
_entity.type
_entity.pdbx_description
1 polymer ?
#
loop_
_entity_poly.entity_id
_entity_poly.type
_entity_poly.pdbx_seq_one_letter_code
_entity_poly.pdbx_strand_id
1 'polypeptide(L)'
;MKLIATKAMLFGGRDLKVGDEFEANDRDARVLKAIRKAKDVAESAPEIPKQPRDPLDHDGDGKKGGSVKGAKYKRRDMQVED
;
A
#
# COMPACT_ATOMS: atom_id res chain seq x y z
N MET A 1 13.13 -7.05 -16.62
CA MET A 1 12.27 -5.86 -16.37
C MET A 1 13.10 -4.81 -15.63
N LYS A 2 13.19 -3.57 -16.14
CA LYS A 2 13.83 -2.47 -15.41
C LYS A 2 12.82 -1.76 -14.51
N LEU A 3 13.22 -1.55 -13.27
CA LEU A 3 12.38 -0.94 -12.22
C LEU A 3 13.16 0.10 -11.44
N ILE A 4 12.43 1.02 -10.82
CA ILE A 4 12.96 1.98 -9.85
C ILE A 4 12.51 1.54 -8.46
N ALA A 5 13.45 1.47 -7.52
CA ALA A 5 13.17 1.17 -6.13
C ALA A 5 12.45 2.36 -5.48
N THR A 6 11.27 2.14 -4.93
CA THR A 6 10.52 3.18 -4.18
C THR A 6 10.86 3.15 -2.69
N LYS A 7 11.51 2.08 -2.22
CA LYS A 7 11.92 1.88 -0.83
C LYS A 7 13.32 1.27 -0.77
N ALA A 8 14.10 1.65 0.24
CA ALA A 8 15.39 1.03 0.49
C ALA A 8 15.22 -0.47 0.79
N MET A 9 15.96 -1.32 0.07
CA MET A 9 15.90 -2.77 0.22
C MET A 9 17.14 -3.46 -0.34
N LEU A 10 17.46 -4.65 0.18
CA LEU A 10 18.43 -5.54 -0.43
C LEU A 10 17.79 -6.33 -1.57
N PHE A 11 18.36 -6.27 -2.77
CA PHE A 11 17.91 -7.05 -3.92
C PHE A 11 19.11 -7.57 -4.72
N GLY A 12 19.12 -8.88 -5.00
CA GLY A 12 20.23 -9.50 -5.75
C GLY A 12 21.62 -9.32 -5.12
N GLY A 13 21.69 -9.18 -3.79
CA GLY A 13 22.95 -8.92 -3.07
C GLY A 13 23.43 -7.48 -3.10
N ARG A 14 22.61 -6.53 -3.59
CA ARG A 14 22.90 -5.10 -3.58
C ARG A 14 21.90 -4.35 -2.71
N ASP A 15 22.39 -3.41 -1.91
CA ASP A 15 21.56 -2.44 -1.21
C ASP A 15 21.08 -1.38 -2.20
N LEU A 16 19.80 -1.42 -2.52
CA LEU A 16 19.13 -0.44 -3.36
C LEU A 16 18.56 0.67 -2.49
N LYS A 17 18.81 1.92 -2.87
CA LYS A 17 18.20 3.11 -2.28
C LYS A 17 16.93 3.50 -3.03
N VAL A 18 16.15 4.39 -2.42
CA VAL A 18 14.99 4.98 -3.08
C VAL A 18 15.46 5.76 -4.30
N GLY A 19 14.87 5.48 -5.46
CA GLY A 19 15.23 6.07 -6.75
C GLY A 19 16.24 5.25 -7.55
N ASP A 20 16.87 4.21 -6.97
CA ASP A 20 17.84 3.40 -7.69
C ASP A 20 17.14 2.53 -8.74
N GLU A 21 17.70 2.54 -9.95
CA GLU A 21 17.29 1.64 -11.02
C GLU A 21 17.91 0.26 -10.85
N PHE A 22 17.11 -0.78 -11.04
CA PHE A 22 17.56 -2.16 -10.98
C PHE A 22 16.80 -3.04 -11.97
N GLU A 23 17.37 -4.20 -12.27
CA GLU A 23 16.77 -5.20 -13.14
C GLU A 23 16.25 -6.38 -12.33
N ALA A 24 15.01 -6.78 -12.61
CA ALA A 24 14.36 -7.95 -12.01
C ALA A 24 13.76 -8.85 -13.10
N ASN A 25 13.60 -10.14 -12.80
CA ASN A 25 12.80 -11.05 -13.62
C ASN A 25 11.31 -10.67 -13.53
N ASP A 26 10.47 -11.18 -14.42
CA ASP A 26 9.04 -10.82 -14.46
C ASP A 26 8.27 -11.22 -13.21
N ARG A 27 8.66 -12.34 -12.57
CA ARG A 27 8.02 -12.84 -11.36
C ARG A 27 8.26 -11.90 -10.18
N ASP A 28 9.52 -11.54 -9.96
CA ASP A 28 9.96 -10.64 -8.91
C ASP A 28 9.46 -9.23 -9.18
N ALA A 29 9.48 -8.77 -10.42
CA ALA A 29 8.91 -7.48 -10.80
C ALA A 29 7.43 -7.38 -10.41
N ARG A 30 6.64 -8.43 -10.67
CA ARG A 30 5.22 -8.47 -10.29
C ARG A 30 5.06 -8.42 -8.76
N VAL A 31 5.88 -9.16 -8.02
CA VAL A 31 5.83 -9.15 -6.54
C VAL A 31 6.20 -7.77 -5.99
N LEU A 32 7.31 -7.19 -6.46
CA LEU A 32 7.84 -5.91 -5.98
C LEU A 32 6.88 -4.74 -6.24
N LYS A 33 6.19 -4.76 -7.40
CA LYS A 33 5.10 -3.81 -7.69
C LYS A 33 3.90 -4.02 -6.78
N ALA A 34 3.46 -5.27 -6.57
CA ALA A 34 2.33 -5.58 -5.71
C ALA A 34 2.56 -5.13 -4.25
N ILE A 35 3.78 -5.26 -3.75
CA ILE A 35 4.17 -4.79 -2.41
C ILE A 35 4.65 -3.33 -2.38
N ARG A 36 4.52 -2.59 -3.50
CA ARG A 36 4.88 -1.16 -3.63
C ARG A 36 6.34 -0.82 -3.28
N LYS A 37 7.27 -1.76 -3.51
CA LYS A 37 8.72 -1.53 -3.35
C LYS A 37 9.43 -1.14 -4.63
N ALA A 38 8.77 -1.31 -5.79
CA ALA A 38 9.34 -0.92 -7.06
C ALA A 38 8.26 -0.48 -8.05
N LYS A 39 8.66 0.31 -9.05
CA LYS A 39 7.81 0.81 -10.14
C LYS A 39 8.50 0.70 -11.49
N ASP A 40 7.72 0.70 -12.56
CA ASP A 40 8.26 0.74 -13.92
C ASP A 40 9.02 2.04 -14.17
N VAL A 41 10.21 1.93 -14.78
CA VAL A 41 11.02 3.11 -15.17
C VAL A 41 10.22 4.06 -16.08
N ALA A 42 9.36 3.50 -16.94
CA ALA A 42 8.52 4.26 -17.87
C ALA A 42 7.44 5.13 -17.20
N GLU A 43 7.11 4.86 -15.93
CA GLU A 43 6.08 5.59 -15.18
C GLU A 43 6.70 6.63 -14.21
N SER A 44 7.91 7.12 -14.52
CA SER A 44 8.50 8.28 -13.84
C SER A 44 7.86 9.59 -14.31
N ALA A 45 6.53 9.69 -14.19
CA ALA A 45 5.91 11.00 -13.99
C ALA A 45 6.18 11.40 -12.53
N PRO A 46 6.49 12.67 -12.22
CA PRO A 46 6.89 13.08 -10.88
C PRO A 46 5.78 12.76 -9.88
N GLU A 47 6.02 11.80 -8.99
CA GLU A 47 5.15 11.61 -7.84
C GLU A 47 5.28 12.83 -6.94
N ILE A 48 4.27 13.71 -7.03
CA ILE A 48 3.96 14.73 -6.04
C ILE A 48 4.07 14.05 -4.67
N PRO A 49 4.91 14.55 -3.74
CA PRO A 49 5.06 13.93 -2.42
C PRO A 49 3.68 13.88 -1.77
N LYS A 50 3.15 12.66 -1.59
CA LYS A 50 1.92 12.47 -0.83
C LYS A 50 2.21 13.00 0.57
N GLN A 51 1.55 14.11 0.90
CA GLN A 51 1.57 14.72 2.22
C GLN A 51 1.41 13.64 3.30
N PRO A 52 2.01 13.83 4.50
CA PRO A 52 1.90 12.86 5.57
C PRO A 52 0.42 12.66 5.90
N ARG A 53 -0.15 11.53 5.47
CA ARG A 53 -1.43 11.07 5.98
C ARG A 53 -1.23 10.79 7.47
N ASP A 54 -2.05 11.40 8.30
CA ASP A 54 -2.08 11.12 9.74
C ASP A 54 -2.24 9.59 9.89
N PRO A 55 -1.35 8.90 10.64
CA PRO A 55 -1.43 7.45 10.81
C PRO A 55 -2.75 6.95 11.44
N LEU A 56 -3.61 7.86 11.94
CA LEU A 56 -4.92 7.57 12.50
C LEU A 56 -6.09 7.94 11.55
N ASP A 57 -5.80 8.40 10.35
CA ASP A 57 -6.78 8.70 9.29
C ASP A 57 -6.78 7.55 8.27
N HIS A 58 -7.65 6.56 8.52
CA HIS A 58 -7.74 5.33 7.73
C HIS A 58 -8.58 5.50 6.45
N ASP A 59 -9.43 6.53 6.37
CA ASP A 59 -10.39 6.78 5.29
C ASP A 59 -10.13 8.07 4.49
N GLY A 60 -9.19 8.90 4.91
CA GLY A 60 -8.73 10.09 4.19
C GLY A 60 -9.68 11.28 4.29
N ASP A 61 -10.49 11.35 5.35
CA ASP A 61 -11.46 12.43 5.58
C ASP A 61 -10.89 13.58 6.44
N GLY A 62 -9.61 13.47 6.85
CA GLY A 62 -8.93 14.49 7.66
C GLY A 62 -9.37 14.51 9.13
N LYS A 63 -10.14 13.52 9.59
CA LYS A 63 -10.52 13.39 11.01
C LYS A 63 -9.72 12.30 11.68
N LYS A 64 -9.15 12.66 12.84
CA LYS A 64 -8.41 11.71 13.68
C LYS A 64 -9.40 10.68 14.25
N GLY A 65 -9.24 9.42 13.86
CA GLY A 65 -10.05 8.31 14.39
C GLY A 65 -11.22 7.93 13.50
N GLY A 66 -10.92 7.48 12.28
CA GLY A 66 -11.85 6.74 11.40
C GLY A 66 -12.42 5.53 12.14
N SER A 67 -13.48 5.75 12.91
CA SER A 67 -14.18 4.72 13.64
C SER A 67 -14.84 3.83 12.61
N VAL A 68 -14.30 2.61 12.45
CA VAL A 68 -15.04 1.48 11.89
C VAL A 68 -16.43 1.53 12.49
N LYS A 69 -17.44 1.93 11.70
CA LYS A 69 -18.83 1.93 12.13
C LYS A 69 -19.11 0.51 12.58
N GLY A 70 -19.12 0.29 13.89
CA GLY A 70 -19.31 -1.01 14.50
C GLY A 70 -20.51 -1.65 13.84
N ALA A 71 -20.28 -2.78 13.18
CA ALA A 71 -21.35 -3.57 12.61
C ALA A 71 -22.32 -3.87 13.75
N LYS A 72 -23.48 -3.19 13.77
CA LYS A 72 -24.57 -3.50 14.68
C LYS A 72 -25.06 -4.90 14.28
N TYR A 73 -24.56 -5.93 14.94
CA TYR A 73 -25.17 -7.25 14.88
C TYR A 73 -26.61 -7.13 15.39
N LYS A 74 -27.56 -7.00 14.47
CA LYS A 74 -28.97 -7.30 14.72
C LYS A 74 -29.06 -8.81 14.92
N ARG A 75 -29.13 -9.27 16.18
CA ARG A 75 -29.63 -10.63 16.46
C ARG A 75 -31.06 -10.67 15.92
N ARG A 76 -31.34 -11.60 15.00
CA ARG A 76 -32.64 -11.67 14.30
C ARG A 76 -33.59 -12.66 14.96
N ASP A 77 -33.25 -13.11 16.16
CA ASP A 77 -33.82 -14.31 16.77
C ASP A 77 -34.41 -13.93 18.15
N MET A 78 -35.47 -13.12 18.13
CA MET A 78 -36.36 -12.94 19.28
C MET A 78 -37.78 -12.76 18.74
N GLN A 79 -38.38 -13.87 18.32
CA GLN A 79 -39.82 -14.07 18.20
C GLN A 79 -40.09 -15.58 18.07
N VAL A 80 -40.56 -16.18 19.16
CA VAL A 80 -41.49 -17.31 19.13
C VAL A 80 -42.61 -16.87 20.06
N GLU A 81 -43.75 -16.57 19.46
CA GLU A 81 -45.04 -16.32 20.13
C GLU A 81 -45.74 -17.65 20.44
N ASP A 82 -46.53 -17.62 21.53
CA ASP A 82 -47.47 -18.57 22.15
C ASP A 82 -47.28 -20.11 22.05
#